data_AF-A0A970F0D8-F1
#
_entry.id   AF-A0A970F0D8-F1
#
_cell.length_a   1.000
_cell.length_b   1.000
_cell.length_c   1.000
_cell.angle_alpha   90.00
_cell.angle_beta   90.00
_cell.angle_gamma   90.00
#
_symmetry.space_group_name_H-M   'P 1'
#
loop_
_entity.id
_entity.type
_entity.pdbx_description
1 polymer ?
#
loop_
_entity_poly.entity_id
_entity_poly.type
_entity_poly.pdbx_seq_one_letter_code
_entity_poly.pdbx_strand_id
1 'polypeptide(L)'
;MLNMFDILETIKMIDEEHLDIRTVTMGISLRDCASDSVKKVADKVYDKICARAEKLVSTCDEISAEYGIPIINKRVSVTPISFLCDSVESDDVIPIARAMQRAAETVGINFIGGFSALVH
;
A
#
# COMPACT_ATOMS: atom_id res chain seq x y z
N MET A 1 6.36 -24.49 7.20
CA MET A 1 7.21 -23.99 8.30
C MET A 1 8.55 -23.65 7.71
N LEU A 2 9.02 -22.42 7.87
CA LEU A 2 10.39 -22.05 7.48
C LEU A 2 11.35 -22.80 8.40
N ASN A 3 12.35 -23.48 7.83
CA ASN A 3 13.35 -24.21 8.60
C ASN A 3 14.62 -23.33 8.77
N MET A 4 15.47 -23.64 9.75
CA MET A 4 16.70 -22.88 10.02
C MET A 4 17.72 -22.90 8.88
N PHE A 5 17.79 -23.99 8.12
CA PHE A 5 18.61 -24.10 6.92
C PHE A 5 18.15 -23.12 5.83
N ASP A 6 16.84 -23.00 5.57
CA ASP A 6 16.31 -22.06 4.58
C ASP A 6 16.64 -20.60 4.95
N ILE A 7 16.59 -20.26 6.25
CA ILE A 7 16.94 -18.93 6.76
C ILE A 7 18.44 -18.66 6.56
N LEU A 8 19.31 -19.61 6.90
CA LEU A 8 20.77 -19.48 6.75
C LEU A 8 21.19 -19.41 5.27
N GLU A 9 20.53 -20.19 4.41
CA GLU A 9 20.73 -20.14 2.96
C GLU A 9 20.31 -18.78 2.40
N THR A 10 19.16 -18.24 2.84
CA THR A 10 18.69 -16.90 2.45
C THR A 10 19.68 -15.82 2.86
N ILE A 11 20.21 -15.88 4.09
CA ILE A 11 21.24 -14.94 4.57
C ILE A 11 22.48 -15.02 3.68
N LYS A 12 22.94 -16.24 3.35
CA LYS A 12 24.11 -16.44 2.49
C LYS A 12 23.90 -15.90 1.07
N MET A 13 22.73 -16.11 0.49
CA MET A 13 22.38 -15.54 -0.82
C MET A 13 22.38 -14.01 -0.80
N ILE A 14 21.86 -13.40 0.27
CA ILE A 14 21.85 -11.94 0.41
C ILE A 14 23.28 -11.37 0.48
N ASP A 15 24.16 -12.01 1.26
CA ASP A 15 25.55 -11.57 1.46
C ASP A 15 26.42 -11.76 0.21
N GLU A 16 26.23 -12.86 -0.53
CA GLU A 16 27.05 -13.22 -1.69
C GLU A 16 26.54 -12.65 -3.03
N GLU A 17 25.23 -12.38 -3.19
CA GLU A 17 24.62 -12.03 -4.49
C GLU A 17 24.17 -10.55 -4.62
N HIS A 18 24.48 -9.69 -3.64
CA HIS A 18 24.14 -8.25 -3.67
C HIS A 18 22.67 -7.95 -4.04
N LEU A 19 21.74 -8.71 -3.45
CA LEU A 19 20.32 -8.62 -3.78
C LEU A 19 19.69 -7.30 -3.29
N ASP A 20 18.71 -6.78 -4.04
CA ASP A 20 17.86 -5.67 -3.65
C ASP A 20 16.38 -6.06 -3.56
N ILE A 21 15.63 -5.39 -2.69
CA ILE A 21 14.18 -5.51 -2.64
C ILE A 21 13.57 -4.45 -3.56
N ARG A 22 13.09 -4.88 -4.72
CA ARG A 22 12.43 -3.98 -5.68
C ARG A 22 11.25 -3.22 -5.08
N THR A 23 10.40 -3.90 -4.30
CA THR A 23 9.23 -3.26 -3.70
C THR A 23 8.71 -4.01 -2.47
N VAL A 24 8.26 -3.25 -1.47
CA VAL A 24 7.35 -3.72 -0.44
C VAL A 24 5.98 -3.09 -0.71
N THR A 25 4.93 -3.88 -0.72
CA THR A 25 3.55 -3.39 -0.95
C THR A 25 2.64 -3.79 0.19
N MET A 26 2.02 -2.81 0.84
CA MET A 26 0.98 -3.06 1.84
C MET A 26 -0.41 -3.06 1.15
N GLY A 27 -1.14 -4.16 1.30
CA GLY A 27 -2.53 -4.26 0.85
C GLY A 27 -3.49 -3.74 1.92
N ILE A 28 -4.33 -2.76 1.56
CA ILE A 28 -5.34 -2.20 2.47
C ILE A 28 -6.74 -2.44 1.93
N SER A 29 -7.55 -3.17 2.70
CA SER A 29 -8.98 -3.31 2.40
C SER A 29 -9.71 -2.00 2.66
N LEU A 30 -10.50 -1.53 1.69
CA LEU A 30 -11.33 -0.33 1.83
C LEU A 30 -12.83 -0.64 1.89
N ARG A 31 -13.25 -1.92 1.96
CA ARG A 31 -14.69 -2.27 1.91
C ARG A 31 -15.55 -1.58 2.98
N ASP A 32 -14.99 -1.33 4.15
CA ASP A 32 -15.60 -0.61 5.28
C ASP A 32 -15.64 0.92 5.10
N CYS A 33 -14.98 1.45 4.06
CA CYS A 33 -15.01 2.86 3.71
C CYS A 33 -16.21 3.25 2.85
N ALA A 34 -17.04 2.28 2.43
CA ALA A 34 -18.28 2.54 1.70
C ALA A 34 -19.21 3.50 2.46
N SER A 35 -19.90 4.37 1.73
CA SER A 35 -20.81 5.37 2.29
C SER A 35 -21.74 5.92 1.21
N ASP A 36 -22.85 6.48 1.65
CA ASP A 36 -23.85 7.23 0.87
C ASP A 36 -23.36 8.47 0.10
N SER A 37 -22.09 8.88 0.24
CA SER A 37 -21.57 10.07 -0.45
C SER A 37 -20.10 9.96 -0.77
N VAL A 38 -19.71 10.45 -1.96
CA VAL A 38 -18.33 10.38 -2.48
C VAL A 38 -17.37 11.07 -1.52
N LYS A 39 -17.78 12.19 -0.94
CA LYS A 39 -16.97 12.93 0.04
C LYS A 39 -16.66 12.10 1.28
N LYS A 40 -17.67 11.47 1.89
CA LYS A 40 -17.45 10.61 3.07
C LYS A 40 -16.57 9.41 2.73
N VAL A 41 -16.75 8.82 1.55
CA VAL A 41 -15.87 7.74 1.07
C VAL A 41 -14.43 8.25 0.96
N ALA A 42 -14.20 9.39 0.29
CA ALA A 42 -12.88 9.98 0.12
C ALA A 42 -12.19 10.28 1.46
N ASP A 43 -12.92 10.85 2.42
CA ASP A 43 -12.40 11.14 3.77
C ASP A 43 -12.01 9.84 4.51
N LYS A 44 -12.90 8.83 4.53
CA LYS A 44 -12.61 7.53 5.14
C LYS A 44 -11.43 6.81 4.50
N VAL A 45 -11.31 6.88 3.16
CA VAL A 45 -10.21 6.27 2.41
C VAL A 45 -8.88 6.93 2.80
N TYR A 46 -8.83 8.27 2.84
CA TYR A 46 -7.66 9.00 3.28
C TYR A 46 -7.24 8.61 4.70
N ASP A 47 -8.16 8.69 5.65
CA ASP A 47 -7.90 8.40 7.06
C ASP A 47 -7.40 6.97 7.26
N LYS A 48 -8.05 6.00 6.60
CA LYS A 48 -7.70 4.59 6.72
C LYS A 48 -6.33 4.28 6.14
N ILE A 49 -5.98 4.84 4.97
CA ILE A 49 -4.65 4.63 4.37
C ILE A 49 -3.59 5.23 5.29
N CYS A 50 -3.77 6.46 5.74
CA CYS A 50 -2.81 7.13 6.62
C CYS A 50 -2.59 6.35 7.92
N ALA A 51 -3.67 5.93 8.58
CA ALA A 51 -3.59 5.20 9.84
C ALA A 51 -2.95 3.81 9.70
N ARG A 52 -3.20 3.10 8.59
CA ARG A 52 -2.69 1.74 8.40
C ARG A 52 -1.25 1.71 7.88
N ALA A 53 -0.87 2.69 7.06
CA ALA A 53 0.45 2.75 6.45
C ALA A 53 1.41 3.72 7.17
N GLU A 54 0.99 4.36 8.28
CA GLU A 54 1.79 5.34 9.05
C GLU A 54 3.25 4.93 9.27
N LYS A 55 3.47 3.65 9.60
CA LYS A 55 4.81 3.11 9.91
C LYS A 55 5.46 2.34 8.77
N LEU A 56 4.84 2.30 7.59
CA LEU A 56 5.32 1.48 6.48
C LEU A 56 6.72 1.91 6.04
N VAL A 57 6.91 3.21 5.82
CA VAL A 57 8.20 3.75 5.33
C VAL A 57 9.28 3.60 6.39
N SER A 58 9.03 4.04 7.63
CA SER A 58 10.00 3.95 8.72
C SER A 58 10.43 2.51 9.00
N THR A 59 9.48 1.58 9.05
CA THR A 59 9.78 0.15 9.26
C THR A 59 10.61 -0.42 8.12
N CYS A 60 10.29 -0.07 6.87
CA CYS A 60 11.10 -0.49 5.73
C CYS A 60 12.52 0.09 5.78
N ASP A 61 12.69 1.34 6.19
CA ASP A 61 14.00 1.97 6.29
C ASP A 61 14.83 1.37 7.44
N GLU A 62 14.21 1.05 8.57
CA GLU A 62 14.83 0.33 9.68
C GLU A 62 15.31 -1.07 9.26
N ILE A 63 14.46 -1.84 8.57
CA ILE A 63 14.82 -3.17 8.04
C ILE A 63 15.96 -3.04 7.02
N SER A 64 15.90 -2.03 6.14
CA SER A 64 16.94 -1.80 5.13
C SER A 64 18.29 -1.50 5.79
N ALA A 65 18.30 -0.73 6.88
CA ALA A 65 19.50 -0.42 7.65
C ALA A 65 20.01 -1.63 8.46
N GLU A 66 19.13 -2.43 9.05
CA GLU A 66 19.50 -3.59 9.87
C GLU A 66 20.17 -4.69 9.05
N TYR A 67 19.62 -5.00 7.88
CA TYR A 67 20.12 -6.10 7.04
C TYR A 67 21.06 -5.63 5.92
N GLY A 68 21.25 -4.33 5.73
CA GLY A 68 22.08 -3.78 4.65
C GLY A 68 21.52 -4.00 3.25
N ILE A 69 20.23 -4.37 3.13
CA ILE A 69 19.55 -4.65 1.85
C ILE A 69 18.73 -3.43 1.45
N PRO A 70 18.97 -2.82 0.27
CA PRO A 70 18.20 -1.66 -0.15
C PRO A 70 16.75 -2.04 -0.50
N ILE A 71 15.78 -1.27 0.03
CA ILE A 71 14.38 -1.35 -0.36
C ILE A 71 14.04 -0.18 -1.28
N ILE A 72 13.93 -0.47 -2.59
CA ILE A 72 13.83 0.55 -3.64
C ILE A 72 12.46 1.26 -3.63
N ASN A 73 11.37 0.52 -3.40
CA ASN A 73 10.01 1.09 -3.42
C ASN A 73 9.18 0.65 -2.22
N LYS A 74 8.45 1.60 -1.63
CA LYS A 74 7.37 1.37 -0.67
C LYS A 74 6.04 1.75 -1.33
N ARG A 75 5.09 0.82 -1.40
CA ARG A 75 3.82 0.99 -2.13
C ARG A 75 2.63 0.58 -1.27
N VAL A 76 1.47 1.11 -1.62
CA VAL A 76 0.18 0.63 -1.11
C VAL A 76 -0.67 0.17 -2.27
N SER A 77 -1.38 -0.95 -2.10
CA SER A 77 -2.46 -1.36 -2.99
C SER A 77 -3.77 -1.40 -2.21
N VAL A 78 -4.86 -0.97 -2.85
CA VAL A 78 -6.18 -0.92 -2.21
C VAL A 78 -7.21 -1.77 -2.95
N THR A 79 -8.34 -2.00 -2.29
CA THR A 79 -9.54 -2.58 -2.93
C THR A 79 -9.90 -1.77 -4.19
N PRO A 80 -10.25 -2.42 -5.32
CA PRO A 80 -10.67 -1.71 -6.53
C PRO A 80 -11.72 -0.63 -6.22
N ILE A 81 -11.43 0.62 -6.56
CA ILE A 81 -12.29 1.75 -6.22
C ILE A 81 -13.70 1.60 -6.81
N SER A 82 -13.86 0.88 -7.92
CA SER A 82 -15.19 0.56 -8.47
C SER A 82 -16.14 -0.08 -7.46
N PHE A 83 -15.63 -0.89 -6.51
CA PHE A 83 -16.46 -1.53 -5.48
C PHE A 83 -16.95 -0.56 -4.40
N LEU A 84 -16.26 0.55 -4.21
CA LEU A 84 -16.71 1.63 -3.32
C LEU A 84 -17.73 2.51 -4.04
N CYS A 85 -17.50 2.77 -5.33
CA CYS A 85 -18.39 3.60 -6.15
C CYS A 85 -19.79 3.00 -6.29
N ASP A 86 -19.93 1.67 -6.22
CA ASP A 86 -21.24 0.98 -6.22
C ASP A 86 -22.17 1.43 -5.07
N SER A 87 -21.60 1.98 -3.98
CA SER A 87 -22.38 2.50 -2.84
C SER A 87 -22.83 3.95 -2.99
N VAL A 88 -22.52 4.62 -4.10
CA VAL A 88 -22.70 6.08 -4.26
C VAL A 88 -23.41 6.42 -5.56
N GLU A 89 -24.47 7.22 -5.49
CA GLU A 89 -25.12 7.80 -6.66
C GLU A 89 -24.36 9.06 -7.12
N SER A 90 -23.21 8.87 -7.78
CA SER A 90 -22.41 9.97 -8.34
C SER A 90 -21.55 9.51 -9.51
N ASP A 91 -21.58 10.28 -10.60
CA ASP A 91 -20.71 10.06 -11.76
C ASP A 91 -19.29 10.62 -11.54
N ASP A 92 -19.12 11.55 -10.60
CA ASP A 92 -17.81 12.09 -10.24
C ASP A 92 -17.21 11.35 -9.04
N VAL A 93 -16.17 10.56 -9.32
CA VAL A 93 -15.40 9.80 -8.32
C VAL A 93 -13.94 10.29 -8.21
N ILE A 94 -13.61 11.40 -8.88
CA ILE A 94 -12.29 12.06 -8.80
C ILE A 94 -11.90 12.44 -7.37
N PRO A 95 -12.82 12.86 -6.46
CA PRO A 95 -12.45 13.15 -5.08
C PRO A 95 -11.78 11.96 -4.35
N ILE A 96 -12.15 10.72 -4.68
CA ILE A 96 -11.53 9.52 -4.10
C ILE A 96 -10.09 9.37 -4.60
N ALA A 97 -9.84 9.57 -5.89
CA ALA A 97 -8.49 9.56 -6.45
C ALA A 97 -7.58 10.64 -5.81
N ARG A 98 -8.12 11.84 -5.62
CA ARG A 98 -7.40 12.93 -4.92
C ARG A 98 -7.09 12.58 -3.47
N ALA A 99 -8.02 11.94 -2.77
CA ALA A 99 -7.80 11.45 -1.42
C ALA A 99 -6.70 10.37 -1.35
N MET A 100 -6.69 9.43 -2.30
CA MET A 100 -5.62 8.43 -2.42
C MET A 100 -4.25 9.07 -2.65
N GLN A 101 -4.16 10.05 -3.56
CA GLN A 101 -2.91 10.77 -3.83
C GLN A 101 -2.41 11.51 -2.59
N ARG A 102 -3.30 12.26 -1.91
CA ARG A 102 -2.96 12.95 -0.66
C ARG A 102 -2.48 11.97 0.42
N ALA A 103 -3.11 10.81 0.54
CA ALA A 103 -2.69 9.79 1.51
C ALA A 103 -1.30 9.23 1.17
N ALA A 104 -1.03 8.98 -0.11
CA ALA A 104 0.29 8.52 -0.55
C ALA A 104 1.40 9.53 -0.22
N GLU A 105 1.15 10.82 -0.47
CA GLU A 105 2.06 11.92 -0.12
C GLU A 105 2.24 12.05 1.40
N THR A 106 1.15 11.94 2.16
CA THR A 106 1.18 12.04 3.64
C THR A 106 2.02 10.92 4.26
N VAL A 107 1.89 9.68 3.75
CA VAL A 107 2.63 8.51 4.26
C VAL A 107 4.07 8.48 3.73
N GLY A 108 4.35 9.13 2.60
CA GLY A 108 5.67 9.11 1.95
C GLY A 108 5.93 7.85 1.12
N ILE A 109 4.90 7.22 0.57
CA ILE A 109 5.04 6.06 -0.32
C ILE A 109 5.27 6.48 -1.77
N ASN A 110 5.94 5.63 -2.56
CA ASN A 110 6.24 5.91 -3.96
C ASN A 110 5.01 5.80 -4.87
N PHE A 111 4.08 4.90 -4.54
CA PHE A 111 2.92 4.64 -5.39
C PHE A 111 1.75 4.06 -4.60
N ILE A 112 0.54 4.50 -4.96
CA ILE A 112 -0.70 3.88 -4.51
C ILE A 112 -1.49 3.34 -5.71
N GLY A 113 -1.77 2.04 -5.70
CA GLY A 113 -2.55 1.35 -6.72
C GLY A 113 -3.94 0.95 -6.22
N GLY A 114 -4.89 0.78 -7.13
CA GLY A 114 -6.24 0.30 -6.80
C GLY A 114 -7.37 1.20 -7.30
N PHE A 115 -7.07 2.33 -7.93
CA PHE A 115 -8.05 3.08 -8.73
C PHE A 115 -8.34 2.31 -10.03
N SER A 116 -9.08 1.21 -9.91
CA SER A 116 -9.32 0.22 -10.95
C SER A 116 -10.75 -0.32 -10.88
N ALA A 117 -11.13 -1.05 -11.94
CA ALA A 117 -12.40 -1.77 -12.05
C ALA A 117 -12.16 -3.19 -12.59
N LEU A 118 -13.06 -4.11 -12.28
CA LEU A 118 -13.08 -5.45 -12.85
C LEU A 118 -14.25 -5.55 -13.83
N VAL A 119 -13.97 -5.64 -15.14
CA VAL A 119 -14.96 -5.54 -16.25
C VAL A 119 -14.84 -6.69 -17.25
N HIS A 120 -14.53 -7.90 -16.76
CA HIS A 120 -14.32 -9.09 -17.57
C HIS A 120 -15.63 -9.83 -17.86
#